data_AF-A0A527H7N5-F1
#
_entry.id   AF-A0A527H7N5-F1
#
_cell.length_a   1.000
_cell.length_b   1.000
_cell.length_c   1.000
_cell.angle_alpha   90.00
_cell.angle_beta   90.00
_cell.angle_gamma   90.00
#
_symmetry.space_group_name_H-M   'P 1'
#
loop_
_entity.id
_entity.type
_entity.pdbx_description
1 polymer ?
#
loop_
_entity_poly.entity_id
_entity_poly.type
_entity_poly.pdbx_seq_one_letter_code
_entity_poly.pdbx_strand_id
1 'polypeptide(L)' 'KVIAFELEILGSHGMQAYRYQAMMDMIRNGKLKPELLVGKRISLDEAPAALMAMGGFEGIGIGVVTKF' A
#
# COMPACT_ATOMS: atom_id res chain seq x y z
N LYS A 1 5.61 -28.55 -5.27
CA LYS A 1 4.62 -29.65 -5.28
C LYS A 1 3.25 -29.04 -4.99
N VAL A 2 2.42 -28.82 -6.02
CA VAL A 2 1.04 -28.30 -5.86
C VAL A 2 0.07 -29.48 -5.89
N ILE A 3 0.13 -30.28 -6.95
CA ILE A 3 -0.70 -31.48 -7.14
C ILE A 3 -0.48 -32.51 -6.02
N ALA A 4 0.76 -32.83 -5.68
CA ALA A 4 1.07 -33.84 -4.65
C ALA A 4 0.64 -33.43 -3.23
N PHE A 5 0.28 -32.17 -3.03
CA PHE A 5 -0.19 -31.63 -1.75
C PHE A 5 -1.62 -31.08 -1.86
N GLU A 6 -2.29 -31.32 -3.00
CA GLU A 6 -3.68 -30.91 -3.27
C GLU A 6 -3.94 -29.43 -2.95
N LEU A 7 -2.96 -28.56 -3.23
CA LEU A 7 -3.06 -27.13 -2.90
C LEU A 7 -3.98 -26.40 -3.90
N GLU A 8 -4.86 -25.55 -3.38
CA GLU A 8 -5.66 -24.61 -4.18
C GLU A 8 -4.87 -23.32 -4.44
N ILE A 9 -4.92 -22.83 -5.68
CA ILE A 9 -4.32 -21.55 -6.07
C ILE A 9 -5.44 -20.55 -6.33
N LEU A 10 -5.57 -19.58 -5.42
CA LEU A 10 -6.51 -18.48 -5.56
C LEU A 10 -5.80 -17.27 -6.18
N GLY A 11 -6.16 -16.94 -7.41
CA GLY A 11 -5.72 -15.70 -8.06
C GLY A 11 -6.33 -14.48 -7.39
N SER A 12 -5.53 -13.43 -7.19
CA SER A 12 -5.99 -12.14 -6.68
C SER A 12 -5.55 -11.03 -7.64
N HIS A 13 -6.48 -10.15 -8.00
CA HIS A 13 -6.19 -9.01 -8.87
C HIS A 13 -6.88 -7.76 -8.36
N GLY A 14 -6.13 -6.94 -7.63
CA GLY A 14 -6.61 -5.67 -7.07
C GLY A 14 -7.85 -5.81 -6.19
N MET A 15 -8.41 -4.67 -5.81
CA MET A 15 -9.71 -4.59 -5.16
C MET A 15 -10.68 -3.93 -6.14
N GLN A 16 -11.83 -4.56 -6.38
CA GLN A 16 -12.85 -4.00 -7.26
C GLN A 16 -13.37 -2.67 -6.68
N ALA A 17 -13.63 -1.67 -7.52
CA ALA A 17 -14.02 -0.33 -7.05
C ALA A 17 -15.24 -0.31 -6.12
N TYR A 18 -16.25 -1.18 -6.35
CA TYR A 18 -17.43 -1.27 -5.48
C TYR A 18 -17.10 -1.72 -4.05
N ARG A 19 -15.95 -2.36 -3.84
CA ARG A 19 -15.47 -2.77 -2.51
C ARG A 19 -14.83 -1.64 -1.72
N TYR A 20 -14.52 -0.50 -2.35
CA TYR A 20 -13.88 0.64 -1.67
C TYR A 20 -14.75 1.19 -0.56
N GLN A 21 -16.08 1.20 -0.73
CA GLN A 21 -16.99 1.68 0.32
C GLN A 21 -16.77 0.92 1.62
N ALA A 22 -16.77 -0.41 1.56
CA ALA A 22 -16.54 -1.25 2.73
C ALA A 22 -15.14 -1.06 3.33
N MET A 23 -14.10 -0.86 2.51
CA MET A 23 -12.75 -0.54 2.99
C MET A 23 -12.72 0.82 3.71
N MET A 24 -13.37 1.84 3.15
CA MET A 24 -13.45 3.17 3.75
C MET A 24 -14.25 3.17 5.06
N ASP A 25 -15.29 2.33 5.17
CA ASP A 25 -16.01 2.10 6.44
C ASP A 25 -15.08 1.52 7.51
N MET A 26 -14.19 0.59 7.14
CA MET A 26 -13.18 0.04 8.05
C MET A 26 -12.14 1.08 8.47
N ILE A 27 -11.80 2.05 7.63
CA ILE A 27 -10.93 3.16 8.01
C ILE A 27 -11.66 4.07 9.00
N ARG A 28 -12.90 4.47 8.67
CA ARG A 28 -13.71 5.37 9.52
C ARG A 28 -13.94 4.82 10.92
N ASN A 29 -14.15 3.51 11.05
CA ASN A 29 -14.36 2.87 12.36
C ASN A 29 -13.04 2.45 13.06
N GLY A 30 -11.89 2.79 12.49
CA GLY A 30 -10.57 2.53 13.07
C GLY A 30 -10.09 1.08 13.00
N LYS A 31 -10.80 0.19 12.29
CA LYS A 31 -10.35 -1.18 12.03
C LYS A 31 -9.12 -1.20 11.10
N LEU A 32 -9.06 -0.28 10.15
CA LEU A 32 -7.87 0.00 9.35
C LEU A 32 -7.29 1.34 9.75
N LYS A 33 -5.97 1.37 9.94
CA LYS A 33 -5.20 2.55 10.35
C LYS A 33 -4.07 2.83 9.34
N PRO A 34 -4.41 3.25 8.11
CA PRO A 34 -3.42 3.46 7.04
C PRO A 34 -2.35 4.50 7.40
N GLU A 35 -2.63 5.41 8.33
CA GLU A 35 -1.67 6.38 8.86
C GLU A 35 -0.44 5.73 9.50
N LEU A 36 -0.57 4.50 10.03
CA LEU A 36 0.55 3.74 10.60
C LEU A 36 1.50 3.20 9.53
N LEU A 37 1.08 3.18 8.26
CA LEU A 37 1.93 2.78 7.14
C LEU A 37 2.76 3.95 6.61
N VAL A 38 2.50 5.19 7.04
CA VAL A 38 3.23 6.37 6.54
C VAL A 38 4.60 6.45 7.21
N GLY A 39 5.64 6.10 6.47
CA GLY A 39 7.03 6.15 6.94
C GLY A 39 7.69 7.51 6.73
N LYS A 40 7.31 8.22 5.65
CA LYS A 40 7.88 9.54 5.31
C LYS A 40 6.81 10.45 4.71
N ARG A 41 6.88 11.73 5.06
CA ARG A 41 6.12 12.80 4.40
C ARG A 41 7.11 13.65 3.62
N ILE A 42 6.86 13.83 2.33
CA ILE A 42 7.70 14.62 1.43
C ILE A 42 6.90 15.74 0.77
N SER A 43 7.62 16.73 0.25
CA SER A 43 7.10 17.71 -0.69
C SER A 43 7.06 17.14 -2.11
N LEU A 44 6.32 17.81 -2.99
CA LEU A 44 6.27 17.48 -4.40
C LEU A 44 7.66 17.60 -5.06
N ASP A 45 8.46 18.60 -4.68
CA ASP A 45 9.82 18.80 -5.19
C ASP A 45 10.79 17.65 -4.83
N GLU A 46 10.56 16.98 -3.70
CA GLU A 46 11.35 15.83 -3.26
C GLU A 46 10.95 14.52 -3.95
N ALA A 47 9.77 14.47 -4.59
CA ALA A 47 9.22 13.25 -5.18
C ALA A 47 10.10 12.63 -6.29
N PRO A 48 10.69 13.40 -7.23
CA PRO A 48 11.55 12.83 -8.26
C PRO A 48 12.76 12.09 -7.68
N ALA A 49 13.46 12.71 -6.72
CA ALA A 49 14.60 12.09 -6.06
C ALA A 49 14.20 10.82 -5.29
N ALA A 50 13.06 10.86 -4.58
CA ALA A 50 12.53 9.70 -3.86
C ALA A 50 12.19 8.53 -4.79
N LEU A 51 11.59 8.80 -5.96
CA LEU A 51 11.26 7.78 -6.96
C LEU A 51 12.52 7.13 -7.54
N MET A 52 13.54 7.94 -7.87
CA MET A 52 14.82 7.42 -8.39
C MET A 52 15.55 6.52 -7.38
N ALA A 53 15.38 6.78 -6.07
CA ALA A 53 16.00 6.00 -5.00
C ALA A 53 15.25 4.70 -4.63
N MET A 54 14.07 4.41 -5.21
CA MET A 54 13.23 3.26 -4.80
C MET A 54 13.90 1.89 -4.99
N GLY A 55 14.91 1.78 -5.85
CA GLY A 55 15.70 0.55 -6.02
C GLY A 55 16.63 0.23 -4.84
N GLY A 56 16.91 1.20 -3.97
CA GLY A 56 17.83 1.06 -2.82
C GLY A 56 17.19 0.57 -1.53
N PHE A 57 15.86 0.44 -1.48
CA PHE A 57 15.09 -0.03 -0.31
C PHE A 57 15.44 0.69 1.01
N GLU A 58 15.57 2.02 0.96
CA GLU A 58 16.12 2.83 2.06
C GLU A 58 15.15 3.10 3.23
N GLY A 59 13.92 2.55 3.22
CA GLY A 59 12.90 2.92 4.20
C GLY A 59 11.86 1.86 4.51
N ILE A 60 11.18 2.03 5.65
CA ILE A 60 10.06 1.22 6.10
C ILE A 60 8.76 2.02 5.88
N GLY A 61 7.78 1.40 5.24
CA GLY A 61 6.46 1.99 5.00
C GLY A 61 6.37 2.79 3.70
N ILE A 62 5.34 3.65 3.61
CA ILE A 62 4.94 4.39 2.43
C ILE A 62 5.38 5.85 2.55
N GLY A 63 6.00 6.38 1.48
CA GLY A 63 6.23 7.81 1.31
C GLY A 63 4.98 8.51 0.76
N VAL A 64 4.55 9.59 1.42
CA VAL A 64 3.36 10.36 1.02
C VAL A 64 3.72 11.81 0.73
N VAL A 65 3.31 12.32 -0.44
CA VAL A 65 3.43 13.74 -0.78
C VAL A 65 2.36 14.51 -0.01
N THR A 66 2.78 15.48 0.81
CA THR A 66 1.87 16.26 1.66
C THR A 66 2.05 17.78 1.54
N LYS A 67 3.04 18.23 0.77
CA LYS A 67 3.31 19.65 0.47
C LYS A 67 3.45 19.82 -1.04
N PHE A 68 2.83 20.85 -1.59
CA PHE A 68 2.75 21.15 -3.03
C PHE A 68 3.41 22.49 -3.32
#